data_AF-A0AA38C1Y7-F1
#
_entry.id   AF-A0AA38C1Y7-F1
#
_cell.length_a   1.000
_cell.length_b   1.000
_cell.length_c   1.000
_cell.angle_alpha   90.00
_cell.angle_beta   90.00
_cell.angle_gamma   90.00
#
_symmetry.space_group_name_H-M   'P 1'
#
loop_
_entity.id
_entity.type
_entity.pdbx_description
1 polymer ?
#
loop_
_entity_poly.entity_id
_entity_poly.type
_entity_poly.pdbx_seq_one_letter_code
_entity_poly.pdbx_strand_id
1 'polypeptide(L)'
;SDNAGSIDDRKSTSGYTFHFGTGVVSWASKKQPIVTLSLVEAEYVAAIGAACQAVWMRRVLTDLQQKQEEATQIFCDKNSAIALSKNH
;
A
#
# COMPACT_ATOMS: atom_id res chain seq x y z
N SER A 1 -27.44 -11.95 21.61
CA SER A 1 -26.31 -12.37 22.46
C SER A 1 -25.11 -11.57 22.02
N ASP A 2 -24.47 -10.87 22.96
CA ASP A 2 -23.41 -9.87 22.82
C ASP A 2 -22.61 -9.87 21.50
N ASN A 3 -22.86 -8.85 20.67
CA ASN A 3 -21.88 -8.39 19.70
C ASN A 3 -20.87 -7.51 20.45
N ALA A 4 -19.98 -8.16 21.20
CA ALA A 4 -18.86 -7.52 21.89
C ALA A 4 -18.08 -6.68 20.86
N GLY A 5 -18.08 -5.36 21.07
CA GLY A 5 -17.56 -4.38 20.13
C GLY A 5 -16.16 -4.71 19.64
N SER A 6 -16.05 -4.94 18.33
CA SER A 6 -14.78 -5.01 17.61
C SER A 6 -14.13 -3.63 17.66
N ILE A 7 -13.25 -3.45 18.66
CA ILE A 7 -12.33 -2.30 18.76
C ILE A 7 -11.33 -2.28 17.57
N ASP A 8 -11.31 -3.33 16.75
CA ASP A 8 -10.32 -3.55 15.70
C ASP A 8 -10.79 -3.10 14.29
N ASP A 9 -12.04 -2.65 14.12
CA ASP A 9 -12.64 -2.36 12.79
C ASP A 9 -12.26 -1.01 12.16
N ARG A 10 -11.48 -0.16 12.84
CA ARG A 10 -11.13 1.18 12.31
C ARG A 10 -9.82 1.28 11.55
N LYS A 11 -9.02 0.21 11.47
CA LYS A 11 -7.72 0.27 10.76
C LYS A 11 -7.90 -0.15 9.31
N SER A 12 -7.55 0.71 8.37
CA SER A 12 -7.54 0.37 6.95
C SER A 12 -6.49 -0.70 6.65
N THR A 13 -6.70 -1.44 5.56
CA THR A 13 -5.71 -2.37 5.03
C THR A 13 -4.99 -1.71 3.87
N SER A 14 -3.66 -1.69 3.90
CA SER A 14 -2.83 -1.20 2.81
C SER A 14 -2.13 -2.34 2.12
N GLY A 15 -1.98 -2.22 0.80
CA GLY A 15 -1.19 -3.15 0.03
C GLY A 15 -0.44 -2.47 -1.09
N TYR A 16 0.51 -3.21 -1.66
CA TYR A 16 1.23 -2.83 -2.86
C TYR A 16 1.53 -4.08 -3.68
N THR A 17 1.76 -3.88 -4.98
CA THR A 17 2.24 -4.90 -5.92
C THR A 17 3.29 -4.27 -6.81
N PHE A 18 4.49 -4.83 -6.81
CA PHE A 18 5.60 -4.45 -7.68
C PHE A 18 5.78 -5.52 -8.75
N HIS A 19 5.84 -5.06 -10.00
CA HIS A 19 6.08 -5.89 -11.16
C HIS A 19 7.48 -5.65 -11.70
N PHE A 20 8.07 -6.71 -12.26
CA PHE A 20 9.28 -6.65 -13.08
C PHE A 20 9.01 -7.40 -14.38
N GLY A 21 9.01 -6.68 -15.50
CA GLY A 21 8.49 -7.19 -16.76
C GLY A 21 7.01 -7.58 -16.64
N THR A 22 6.68 -8.82 -16.97
CA THR A 22 5.31 -9.36 -16.89
C THR A 22 5.01 -10.05 -15.56
N GLY A 23 6.00 -10.19 -14.65
CA GLY A 23 5.86 -10.92 -13.40
C GLY A 23 5.69 -10.01 -12.19
N VAL A 24 4.90 -10.44 -11.20
CA VAL A 24 4.87 -9.84 -9.86
C VAL A 24 6.09 -10.34 -9.09
N VAL A 25 6.90 -9.42 -8.56
CA VAL A 25 8.13 -9.76 -7.83
C VAL A 25 8.06 -9.43 -6.33
N SER A 26 7.16 -8.53 -5.94
CA SER A 26 6.91 -8.24 -4.52
C SER A 26 5.49 -7.74 -4.33
N TRP A 27 4.83 -8.22 -3.29
CA TRP A 27 3.50 -7.77 -2.91
C TRP A 27 3.33 -7.85 -1.40
N ALA A 28 2.46 -7.00 -0.88
CA ALA A 28 2.04 -7.07 0.51
C ALA A 28 0.58 -6.62 0.62
N SER A 29 -0.13 -7.20 1.57
CA SER A 29 -1.42 -6.71 2.05
C SER A 29 -1.38 -6.80 3.56
N LYS A 30 -1.41 -5.65 4.25
CA LYS A 30 -1.23 -5.55 5.68
C LYS A 30 -2.19 -4.53 6.27
N LYS A 31 -2.80 -4.91 7.39
CA LYS A 31 -3.58 -3.98 8.22
C LYS A 31 -2.65 -2.87 8.72
N GLN A 32 -3.05 -1.62 8.53
CA GLN A 32 -2.25 -0.49 8.93
C GLN A 32 -2.02 -0.52 10.45
N PRO A 33 -0.81 -0.17 10.92
CA PRO A 33 -0.53 -0.16 12.35
C PRO A 33 -1.32 0.94 13.08
N ILE A 34 -1.63 2.02 12.37
CA ILE A 34 -2.36 3.19 12.86
C ILE A 34 -3.82 3.16 12.40
N VAL A 35 -4.70 3.73 13.21
CA VAL A 35 -6.07 4.06 12.79
C VAL A 35 -6.01 5.34 11.99
N THR A 36 -6.45 5.31 10.74
CA THR A 36 -6.55 6.49 9.88
C THR A 36 -7.91 7.14 10.07
N LEU A 37 -7.94 8.47 10.13
CA LEU A 37 -9.16 9.24 10.36
C LEU A 37 -9.85 9.59 9.03
N SER A 38 -9.15 9.43 7.92
CA SER A 38 -9.66 9.61 6.56
C SER A 38 -9.06 8.60 5.59
N LEU A 39 -9.68 8.42 4.41
CA LEU A 39 -9.08 7.59 3.39
C LEU A 39 -7.80 8.20 2.81
N VAL A 40 -7.74 9.52 2.67
CA VAL A 40 -6.54 10.18 2.15
C VAL A 40 -5.32 9.85 3.00
N GLU A 41 -5.47 9.83 4.32
CA GLU A 41 -4.41 9.37 5.23
C GLU A 41 -4.09 7.89 5.02
N ALA A 42 -5.08 7.04 4.79
CA ALA A 42 -4.86 5.63 4.49
C ALA A 42 -4.12 5.39 3.17
N GLU A 43 -4.48 6.12 2.11
CA GLU A 43 -3.78 6.11 0.82
C GLU A 43 -2.35 6.62 0.98
N TYR A 44 -2.15 7.68 1.78
CA TYR A 44 -0.82 8.21 2.06
C TYR A 44 0.07 7.19 2.79
N VAL A 45 -0.47 6.49 3.80
CA VAL A 45 0.24 5.41 4.51
C VAL A 45 0.58 4.26 3.56
N ALA A 46 -0.35 3.88 2.67
CA ALA A 46 -0.09 2.86 1.65
C ALA A 46 1.04 3.29 0.70
N ALA A 47 1.01 4.55 0.24
CA ALA A 47 2.01 5.12 -0.65
C ALA A 47 3.41 5.17 -0.02
N ILE A 48 3.51 5.52 1.26
CA ILE A 48 4.78 5.45 2.01
C ILE A 48 5.30 4.02 2.03
N GLY A 49 4.45 3.04 2.35
CA GLY A 49 4.83 1.63 2.37
C GLY A 49 5.36 1.15 1.02
N ALA A 50 4.68 1.52 -0.07
CA ALA A 50 5.13 1.24 -1.43
C ALA A 50 6.46 1.95 -1.74
N ALA A 51 6.63 3.22 -1.38
CA ALA A 51 7.85 3.97 -1.62
C ALA A 51 9.07 3.35 -0.91
N CYS A 52 8.91 2.96 0.36
CA CYS A 52 9.96 2.25 1.09
C CYS A 52 10.36 0.95 0.40
N GLN A 53 9.39 0.16 -0.06
CA GLN A 53 9.64 -1.08 -0.79
C GLN A 53 10.35 -0.80 -2.13
N ALA A 54 9.93 0.23 -2.87
CA ALA A 54 10.55 0.62 -4.14
C ALA A 54 12.03 1.01 -3.96
N VAL A 55 12.35 1.76 -2.91
CA VAL A 55 13.73 2.12 -2.57
C VAL A 55 14.55 0.88 -2.24
N TRP A 56 14.00 -0.05 -1.45
CA TRP A 56 14.66 -1.31 -1.15
C TRP A 56 14.93 -2.13 -2.42
N MET A 57 13.94 -2.27 -3.29
CA MET A 57 14.10 -2.98 -4.57
C MET A 57 15.16 -2.35 -5.46
N ARG A 58 15.23 -1.02 -5.54
CA ARG A 58 16.29 -0.33 -6.30
C ARG A 58 17.68 -0.64 -5.80
N ARG A 59 17.86 -0.75 -4.47
CA ARG A 59 19.15 -1.13 -3.88
C ARG A 59 19.52 -2.55 -4.30
N VAL A 60 18.59 -3.50 -4.14
CA VAL A 60 18.80 -4.90 -4.58
C VAL A 60 19.14 -4.98 -6.06
N LEU A 61 18.43 -4.25 -6.93
CA LEU A 61 18.72 -4.22 -8.36
C LEU A 61 20.09 -3.59 -8.66
N THR A 62 20.51 -2.59 -7.89
CA THR A 62 21.84 -1.99 -8.02
C THR A 62 22.94 -2.99 -7.67
N ASP A 63 22.77 -3.76 -6.60
CA ASP A 63 23.70 -4.82 -6.20
C ASP A 63 23.81 -5.92 -7.28
N LEU A 64 22.72 -6.14 -8.03
CA LEU A 64 22.68 -7.05 -9.20
C LEU A 64 23.15 -6.40 -10.51
N GLN A 65 23.74 -5.21 -10.47
CA GLN A 65 24.19 -4.45 -11.65
C GLN A 65 23.05 -4.08 -12.63
N GLN A 66 21.81 -4.05 -12.17
CA GLN A 66 20.60 -3.66 -12.91
C GLN A 66 20.06 -2.31 -12.43
N LYS A 67 20.94 -1.32 -12.29
CA LYS A 67 20.60 0.00 -11.76
C LYS A 67 19.48 0.64 -12.59
N GLN A 68 18.46 1.13 -11.90
CA GLN A 68 17.36 1.89 -12.51
C GLN A 68 17.73 3.38 -12.48
N GLU A 69 17.88 4.02 -13.64
CA GLU A 69 18.24 5.46 -13.71
C GLU A 69 17.00 6.37 -13.62
N GLU A 70 15.91 5.97 -14.27
CA GLU A 70 14.64 6.72 -14.26
C GLU A 70 13.96 6.67 -12.89
N ALA A 71 12.98 7.53 -12.63
CA ALA A 71 12.18 7.46 -11.40
C ALA A 71 11.23 6.25 -11.38
N THR A 72 11.01 5.63 -10.20
CA THR A 72 9.97 4.59 -10.04
C THR A 72 8.61 5.25 -9.92
N GLN A 73 7.72 4.97 -10.87
CA GLN A 73 6.32 5.39 -10.79
C GLN A 73 5.57 4.50 -9.80
N ILE A 74 4.92 5.14 -8.82
CA ILE A 74 4.04 4.46 -7.85
C ILE A 74 2.61 4.91 -8.17
N PHE A 75 1.77 3.95 -8.53
CA PHE A 75 0.35 4.19 -8.73
C PHE A 75 -0.39 3.97 -7.41
N CYS A 76 -1.21 4.95 -7.02
CA CYS A 76 -2.09 4.85 -5.87
C CYS A 76 -3.53 4.92 -6.38
N ASP A 77 -4.37 4.01 -5.90
CA ASP A 77 -5.79 3.99 -6.25
C ASP A 77 -6.46 5.22 -5.62
N LYS A 78 -6.85 6.20 -6.44
CA LYS A 78 -7.56 7.41 -5.99
C LYS A 78 -9.04 7.17 -5.65
N ASN A 79 -9.55 5.94 -5.83
CA ASN A 79 -10.99 5.68 -5.99
C ASN A 79 -11.62 4.78 -4.92
N SER A 80 -10.85 4.18 -4.00
CA SER A 80 -11.41 3.37 -2.91
C SER A 80 -12.28 4.17 -1.93
N ALA A 81 -12.20 5.50 -1.93
CA ALA A 81 -13.03 6.40 -1.10
C ALA A 81 -14.49 6.39 -1.50
N ILE A 82 -14.73 6.21 -2.80
CA ILE A 82 -16.07 6.32 -3.36
C ILE A 82 -16.84 5.00 -3.18
N ALA A 83 -16.14 3.87 -3.01
CA ALA A 83 -16.78 2.57 -2.80
C ALA A 83 -17.26 2.38 -1.34
N LEU A 84 -16.52 2.91 -0.35
CA LEU A 84 -16.91 2.82 1.05
C LEU A 84 -17.95 3.87 1.46
N SER A 85 -18.04 5.00 0.75
CA SER A 85 -19.06 6.03 1.01
C SER A 85 -20.45 5.72 0.43
N LYS A 86 -20.59 4.64 -0.35
CA LYS A 86 -21.86 4.18 -0.93
C LYS A 86 -22.59 3.11 -0.11
N ASN A 87 -22.12 2.75 1.08
CA ASN A 87 -22.88 1.95 2.02
C ASN A 87 -23.61 2.86 3.02
N HIS A 88 -24.64 3.57 2.53
CA HIS A 88 -25.65 4.20 3.36
C HIS A 88 -27.03 4.06 2.74
#